data_AF-A0A321LG90-F1
#
_entry.id   AF-A0A321LG90-F1
#
_cell.length_a   1.000
_cell.length_b   1.000
_cell.length_c   1.000
_cell.angle_alpha   90.00
_cell.angle_beta   90.00
_cell.angle_gamma   90.00
#
_symmetry.space_group_name_H-M   'P 1'
#
loop_
_entity.id
_entity.type
_entity.pdbx_description
1 polymer ?
#
loop_
_entity_poly.entity_id
_entity_poly.type
_entity_poly.pdbx_seq_one_letter_code
_entity_poly.pdbx_strand_id
1 'polypeptide(L)' 'METWQGLNDIRKTFPSTDGVAGKFVFNIKGNSYRLIATINFRSQILFIEHVLTHAEYDKGDWK' A
#
# COMPACT_ATOMS: atom_id res chain seq x y z
N MET A 1 -9.26 -16.61 -6.57
CA MET A 1 -8.36 -15.59 -6.00
C MET A 1 -9.09 -14.27 -6.10
N GLU A 2 -9.11 -13.48 -5.02
CA GLU A 2 -9.76 -12.17 -5.05
C GLU A 2 -8.97 -11.24 -5.99
N THR A 3 -9.69 -10.54 -6.86
CA THR A 3 -9.11 -9.64 -7.87
C THR A 3 -9.45 -8.23 -7.46
N TRP A 4 -8.44 -7.43 -7.11
CA TRP A 4 -8.68 -6.04 -6.75
C TRP A 4 -8.87 -5.20 -8.01
N GLN A 5 -9.86 -4.29 -8.01
CA GLN A 5 -10.07 -3.31 -9.07
C GLN A 5 -9.76 -1.88 -8.63
N GLY A 6 -9.47 -1.69 -7.35
CA GLY A 6 -9.17 -0.38 -6.77
C GLY A 6 -9.09 -0.44 -5.26
N LEU A 7 -8.92 0.74 -4.65
CA LEU A 7 -8.75 0.90 -3.20
C LEU A 7 -9.85 0.24 -2.37
N ASN A 8 -11.11 0.32 -2.82
CA ASN A 8 -12.25 -0.25 -2.10
C ASN A 8 -12.16 -1.77 -1.98
N ASP A 9 -11.68 -2.47 -3.01
CA ASP A 9 -11.48 -3.92 -2.95
C ASP A 9 -10.27 -4.26 -2.08
N ILE A 10 -9.19 -3.48 -2.19
CA ILE A 10 -8.03 -3.65 -1.31
C ILE A 10 -8.44 -3.52 0.16
N ARG A 11 -9.29 -2.54 0.50
CA ARG A 11 -9.79 -2.33 1.87
C ARG A 11 -10.69 -3.44 2.40
N LYS A 12 -11.27 -4.28 1.54
CA LYS A 12 -11.98 -5.49 2.00
C LYS A 12 -10.99 -6.51 2.58
N THR A 13 -9.78 -6.60 2.01
CA THR A 13 -8.72 -7.50 2.46
C THR A 13 -7.81 -6.86 3.51
N PHE A 14 -7.45 -5.59 3.32
CA PHE A 14 -6.54 -4.78 4.13
C PHE A 14 -7.20 -3.44 4.51
N PRO A 15 -8.05 -3.42 5.54
CA PRO A 15 -8.93 -2.28 5.84
C PRO A 15 -8.23 -0.94 6.09
N SER A 16 -7.01 -0.98 6.58
CA SER A 16 -6.20 0.20 6.90
C SER A 16 -5.33 0.70 5.73
N THR A 17 -5.57 0.20 4.51
CA THR A 17 -4.82 0.65 3.33
C THR A 17 -5.23 2.05 2.93
N ASP A 18 -4.25 2.88 2.62
CA ASP A 18 -4.45 4.22 2.09
C ASP A 18 -3.99 4.34 0.64
N GLY A 19 -4.71 5.15 -0.14
CA GLY A 19 -4.32 5.56 -1.48
C GLY A 19 -3.77 6.99 -1.44
N VAL A 20 -2.50 7.19 -1.77
CA VAL A 20 -1.83 8.48 -1.65
C VAL A 20 -0.80 8.64 -2.78
N ALA A 21 -0.87 9.77 -3.48
CA ALA A 21 0.01 10.08 -4.62
C ALA A 21 0.08 8.97 -5.69
N GLY A 22 -1.02 8.26 -5.94
CA GLY A 22 -1.06 7.13 -6.89
C GLY A 22 -0.48 5.81 -6.37
N LYS A 23 -0.02 5.78 -5.11
CA LYS A 23 0.51 4.61 -4.42
C LYS A 23 -0.49 4.09 -3.39
N PHE A 24 -0.33 2.82 -3.02
CA PHE A 24 -1.06 2.13 -1.95
C PHE A 24 -0.12 1.89 -0.77
N VAL A 25 -0.56 2.30 0.42
CA VAL A 25 0.21 2.20 1.65
C VAL A 25 -0.46 1.21 2.59
N PHE A 26 0.27 0.15 2.94
CA PHE A 26 -0.20 -0.93 3.79
C PHE A 26 0.50 -0.90 5.15
N ASN A 27 -0.27 -1.03 6.22
CA ASN A 27 0.26 -1.19 7.57
C ASN A 27 0.65 -2.66 7.80
N ILE A 28 1.93 -2.92 8.05
CA ILE A 28 2.43 -4.29 8.28
C ILE A 28 3.15 -4.42 9.63
N LYS A 29 3.31 -5.66 10.11
CA LYS A 29 3.96 -5.99 11.40
C LYS A 29 3.38 -5.16 12.55
N GLY A 30 2.08 -5.34 12.82
CA GLY A 30 1.39 -4.63 13.91
C GLY A 30 1.50 -3.11 13.80
N ASN A 31 1.34 -2.57 12.59
CA ASN A 31 1.42 -1.13 12.28
C ASN A 31 2.81 -0.47 12.42
N SER A 32 3.87 -1.25 12.68
CA SER A 32 5.22 -0.71 12.87
C SER A 32 5.89 -0.24 11.57
N TYR A 33 5.41 -0.74 10.43
CA TYR A 33 5.95 -0.42 9.10
C TYR A 33 4.86 -0.06 8.10
N ARG A 34 5.29 0.58 7.02
CA ARG A 34 4.50 0.95 5.84
C ARG A 34 5.12 0.28 4.63
N LEU A 35 4.36 -0.60 3.98
CA LEU A 35 4.70 -1.10 2.66
C LEU A 35 4.02 -0.19 1.64
N ILE A 36 4.80 0.37 0.74
CA ILE A 36 4.34 1.31 -0.28
C ILE A 36 4.47 0.63 -1.63
N ALA A 37 3.37 0.60 -2.38
CA ALA A 37 3.32 -0.12 -3.64
C ALA A 37 2.45 0.56 -4.68
N THR A 38 2.79 0.37 -5.95
CA THR A 38 1.91 0.64 -7.08
C THR A 38 1.28 -0.67 -7.55
N ILE A 39 0.05 -0.60 -8.06
CA ILE A 39 -0.68 -1.78 -8.51
C ILE A 39 -1.18 -1.54 -9.92
N ASN A 40 -0.82 -2.44 -10.83
CA ASN A 40 -1.47 -2.55 -12.13
C ASN A 40 -2.68 -3.47 -12.00
N PHE A 41 -3.88 -2.90 -11.86
CA PHE A 41 -5.12 -3.65 -11.70
C PHE A 41 -5.52 -4.45 -12.95
N ARG A 42 -5.03 -4.10 -14.15
CA ARG A 42 -5.31 -4.90 -15.34
C ARG A 42 -4.51 -6.20 -15.33
N SER A 43 -3.22 -6.12 -15.03
CA SER A 43 -2.33 -7.29 -15.00
C SER A 43 -2.30 -7.99 -13.64
N GLN A 44 -2.94 -7.43 -12.61
CA GLN A 44 -2.91 -7.92 -11.23
C GLN A 44 -1.49 -8.06 -10.66
N ILE A 45 -0.62 -7.10 -10.99
CA ILE A 45 0.77 -7.06 -10.49
C ILE A 45 0.90 -5.91 -9.49
N LEU A 46 1.44 -6.24 -8.31
CA LEU A 46 1.82 -5.29 -7.28
C LEU A 46 3.34 -5.10 -7.29
N PHE A 47 3.79 -3.85 -7.37
CA PHE A 47 5.19 -3.47 -7.32
C PHE A 47 5.48 -2.83 -5.96
N ILE A 48 6.31 -3.48 -5.16
CA ILE A 48 6.76 -2.92 -3.88
C ILE A 48 7.85 -1.88 -4.19
N GLU A 49 7.62 -0.65 -3.81
CA GLU A 49 8.59 0.45 -3.96
C GLU A 49 9.40 0.63 -2.69
N HIS A 50 8.73 0.61 -1.53
CA HIS A 50 9.37 0.83 -0.25
C HIS A 50 8.77 -0.02 0.87
N VAL A 51 9.61 -0.33 1.87
CA VAL A 51 9.18 -0.83 3.18
C VAL A 51 9.87 0.04 4.22
N LEU A 52 9.08 0.89 4.88
CA LEU A 52 9.59 1.92 5.79
C LEU A 52 9.07 1.70 7.20
N THR A 53 9.84 2.10 8.21
CA THR A 53 9.29 2.30 9.56
C THR A 53 8.27 3.44 9.55
N HIS A 54 7.44 3.53 10.61
CA HIS A 54 6.54 4.67 10.77
C HIS A 54 7.28 6.01 10.72
N ALA A 55 8.42 6.11 11.40
CA ALA A 55 9.21 7.34 11.47
C ALA A 55 9.81 7.75 10.10
N GLU A 56 10.23 6.78 9.28
CA GLU A 56 10.72 7.05 7.93
C GLU A 56 9.58 7.44 6.97
N TYR A 57 8.43 6.80 7.10
CA TYR A 57 7.23 7.16 6.34
C TYR A 57 6.80 8.61 6.61
N ASP A 58 6.83 9.03 7.88
CA ASP A 58 6.39 10.38 8.29
C ASP A 58 7.27 11.50 7.74
N LYS A 59 8.55 11.23 7.41
CA LYS A 59 9.42 12.20 6.74
C LYS A 59 8.89 12.59 5.35
N GLY A 60 8.19 11.68 4.68
CA GLY A 60 7.53 11.94 3.42
C GLY A 60 8.41 11.87 2.17
N ASP A 61 9.69 11.52 2.29
CA ASP A 61 10.65 11.44 1.17
C ASP A 61 10.30 10.38 0.10
N TRP A 62 9.38 9.46 0.42
CA TRP A 62 8.95 8.36 -0.44
C TRP A 62 7.85 8.75 -1.44
N LYS A 63 7.22 9.91 -1.25
CA LYS A 63 6.05 10.37 -2.01
C LYS A 63 6.41 10.61 -3.46
#